data_AF-A0A1H3B0Y1-F1
#
_entry.id   AF-A0A1H3B0Y1-F1
#
_cell.length_a   1.000
_cell.length_b   1.000
_cell.length_c   1.000
_cell.angle_alpha   90.00
_cell.angle_beta   90.00
_cell.angle_gamma   90.00
#
_symmetry.space_group_name_H-M   'P 1'
#
loop_
_entity.id
_entity.type
_entity.pdbx_description
1 polymer ?
#
loop_
_entity_poly.entity_id
_entity_poly.type
_entity_poly.pdbx_seq_one_letter_code
_entity_poly.pdbx_strand_id
1 'polypeptide(L)'
;MQTMPKPLVGLFDALVELFMSVSRLLGLSYAELNIVVYCGLVPLGWLALVVLRQPRYKWLLLAGTLALAALTLVLRQPGSTGQSFYNYNIRVLELLGRATGLGYLLVSLLMGVLIPAGAAGLLLLVPRRRALLLWGGLLALLLGYFMLGARLS
;
A
#
# COMPACT_ATOMS: atom_id res chain seq x y z
N MET A 1 -19.78 -4.77 23.05
CA MET A 1 -18.80 -3.88 22.38
C MET A 1 -17.56 -3.83 23.26
N GLN A 2 -16.46 -4.48 22.85
CA GLN A 2 -15.19 -4.36 23.59
C GLN A 2 -14.58 -2.99 23.29
N THR A 3 -14.46 -2.14 24.31
CA THR A 3 -13.78 -0.85 24.22
C THR A 3 -12.29 -1.10 24.03
N MET A 4 -11.71 -0.58 22.94
CA MET A 4 -10.27 -0.68 22.72
C MET A 4 -9.50 -0.02 23.89
N PRO A 5 -8.31 -0.53 24.25
CA PRO A 5 -7.41 0.11 25.20
C PRO A 5 -7.16 1.58 24.82
N LYS A 6 -7.32 2.51 25.78
CA LYS A 6 -7.05 3.96 25.61
C LYS A 6 -5.74 4.31 24.86
N PRO A 7 -4.59 3.64 25.10
CA PRO A 7 -3.36 3.96 24.36
C PRO A 7 -3.44 3.58 22.86
N LEU A 8 -4.21 2.55 22.51
CA LEU A 8 -4.40 2.16 21.10
C LEU A 8 -5.29 3.16 20.36
N VAL A 9 -6.26 3.76 21.06
CA VAL A 9 -7.09 4.85 20.52
C VAL A 9 -6.23 6.08 20.21
N GLY A 10 -5.40 6.52 21.16
CA GLY A 10 -4.51 7.68 20.94
C GLY A 10 -3.48 7.47 19.82
N LEU A 11 -2.95 6.24 19.66
CA LEU A 11 -2.06 5.92 18.54
C LEU A 11 -2.79 5.97 17.20
N PHE A 12 -4.00 5.43 17.13
CA PHE A 12 -4.81 5.44 15.93
C PHE A 12 -5.16 6.88 15.51
N ASP A 13 -5.60 7.71 16.46
CA ASP A 13 -5.93 9.11 16.21
C ASP A 13 -4.70 9.89 15.69
N ALA A 14 -3.53 9.70 16.31
CA ALA A 14 -2.29 10.32 15.86
C ALA A 14 -1.88 9.89 14.44
N LEU A 15 -2.07 8.61 14.10
CA LEU A 15 -1.81 8.11 12.74
C LEU A 15 -2.78 8.69 11.72
N VAL A 16 -4.07 8.80 12.07
CA VAL A 16 -5.08 9.44 11.20
C VAL A 16 -4.76 10.91 11.00
N GLU A 17 -4.40 11.64 12.05
CA GLU A 17 -3.99 13.05 11.96
C GLU A 17 -2.76 13.24 11.09
N LEU A 18 -1.74 12.37 11.25
CA LEU A 18 -0.57 12.36 10.38
C LEU A 18 -0.97 12.12 8.93
N PHE A 19 -1.81 11.13 8.67
CA PHE A 19 -2.26 10.78 7.32
C PHE A 19 -3.02 11.95 6.67
N MET A 20 -3.93 12.58 7.41
CA MET A 20 -4.69 13.75 6.95
C MET A 20 -3.81 14.97 6.74
N SER A 21 -2.75 15.13 7.54
CA SER A 21 -1.78 16.21 7.38
C SER A 21 -0.92 16.01 6.13
N VAL A 22 -0.48 14.79 5.87
CA VAL A 22 0.25 14.42 4.64
C VAL A 22 -0.66 14.58 3.41
N SER A 23 -1.93 14.15 3.49
CA SER A 23 -2.93 14.35 2.43
C SER A 23 -3.06 15.83 2.07
N ARG A 24 -3.23 16.71 3.06
CA ARG A 24 -3.31 18.16 2.85
C ARG A 24 -2.03 18.74 2.24
N LEU A 25 -0.87 18.35 2.77
CA LEU A 25 0.43 18.80 2.28
C LEU A 25 0.65 18.40 0.81
N LEU A 26 0.22 17.19 0.46
CA LEU A 26 0.36 16.67 -0.89
C LEU A 26 -0.81 17.06 -1.80
N GLY A 27 -1.82 17.80 -1.34
CA GLY A 27 -3.01 18.10 -2.14
C GLY A 27 -3.73 16.85 -2.64
N LEU A 28 -3.68 15.76 -1.87
CA LEU A 28 -4.31 14.48 -2.18
C LEU A 28 -5.47 14.21 -1.23
N SER A 29 -6.52 13.60 -1.74
CA SER A 29 -7.55 12.98 -0.91
C SER A 29 -6.98 11.81 -0.10
N TYR A 30 -7.72 11.37 0.91
CA TYR A 30 -7.39 10.17 1.69
C TYR A 30 -7.28 8.93 0.79
N ALA A 31 -8.18 8.82 -0.20
CA ALA A 31 -8.21 7.74 -1.18
C ALA A 31 -6.93 7.71 -2.02
N GLU A 32 -6.53 8.86 -2.56
CA GLU A 32 -5.31 8.98 -3.38
C GLU A 32 -4.05 8.73 -2.57
N LEU A 33 -3.99 9.24 -1.32
CA LEU A 33 -2.86 8.96 -0.44
C LEU A 33 -2.74 7.46 -0.11
N ASN A 34 -3.87 6.76 0.08
CA ASN A 34 -3.86 5.30 0.24
C ASN A 34 -3.24 4.60 -0.98
N ILE A 35 -3.55 5.04 -2.19
CA ILE A 35 -2.94 4.49 -3.42
C ILE A 35 -1.43 4.73 -3.42
N VAL A 36 -0.99 5.96 -3.11
CA VAL A 36 0.44 6.30 -3.05
C VAL A 36 1.17 5.41 -2.04
N VAL A 37 0.58 5.18 -0.86
CA VAL A 37 1.18 4.36 0.18
C VAL A 37 1.22 2.89 -0.23
N TYR A 38 0.07 2.29 -0.54
CA TYR A 38 -0.02 0.84 -0.71
C TYR A 38 0.43 0.36 -2.09
N CYS A 39 0.23 1.15 -3.14
CA CYS A 39 0.64 0.78 -4.50
C CYS A 39 2.01 1.36 -4.88
N GLY A 40 2.48 2.38 -4.17
CA GLY A 40 3.73 3.05 -4.45
C GLY A 40 4.82 2.77 -3.41
N LEU A 41 4.65 3.33 -2.21
CA LEU A 41 5.65 3.29 -1.15
C LEU A 41 5.93 1.87 -0.65
N VAL A 42 4.91 1.02 -0.50
CA VAL A 42 5.10 -0.36 -0.04
C VAL A 42 5.96 -1.18 -1.03
N PRO A 43 5.62 -1.26 -2.33
CA PRO A 43 6.48 -1.92 -3.32
C PRO A 43 7.87 -1.30 -3.46
N LEU A 44 7.98 0.03 -3.31
CA LEU A 44 9.27 0.73 -3.35
C LEU A 44 10.13 0.40 -2.12
N GLY A 45 9.51 0.28 -0.94
CA GLY A 45 10.16 -0.15 0.29
C GLY A 45 10.69 -1.58 0.16
N TRP A 46 9.91 -2.49 -0.41
CA TRP A 46 10.38 -3.84 -0.75
C TRP A 46 11.54 -3.82 -1.73
N LEU A 47 11.49 -2.97 -2.77
CA LEU A 47 12.60 -2.79 -3.71
C LEU A 47 13.85 -2.28 -3.01
N ALA A 48 13.73 -1.32 -2.08
CA ALA A 48 14.84 -0.82 -1.29
C ALA A 48 15.51 -1.94 -0.49
N LEU A 49 14.75 -2.88 0.07
CA LEU A 49 15.31 -4.09 0.71
C LEU A 49 16.09 -4.96 -0.28
N VAL A 50 15.61 -5.11 -1.52
CA VAL A 50 16.34 -5.82 -2.57
C VAL A 50 17.64 -5.09 -2.92
N VAL A 51 17.61 -3.76 -3.08
CA VAL A 51 18.79 -2.94 -3.40
C VAL A 51 19.81 -2.95 -2.28
N LEU A 52 19.38 -2.90 -1.02
CA LEU A 52 20.26 -3.03 0.14
C LEU A 52 21.09 -4.32 0.07
N ARG A 53 20.46 -5.42 -0.37
CA ARG A 53 21.12 -6.73 -0.54
C ARG A 53 21.88 -6.87 -1.86
N GLN A 54 21.52 -6.08 -2.87
CA GLN A 54 22.08 -6.11 -4.24
C GLN A 54 22.17 -4.68 -4.83
N PRO A 55 23.21 -3.91 -4.48
CA PRO A 55 23.32 -2.48 -4.83
C PRO A 55 23.32 -2.18 -6.33
N ARG A 56 23.63 -3.19 -7.18
CA ARG A 56 23.56 -3.07 -8.64
C ARG A 56 22.18 -2.61 -9.16
N TYR A 57 21.12 -2.83 -8.38
CA TYR A 57 19.76 -2.42 -8.73
C TYR A 57 19.38 -1.01 -8.25
N LYS A 58 20.33 -0.20 -7.76
CA LYS A 58 20.07 1.20 -7.33
C LYS A 58 19.36 2.06 -8.39
N TRP A 59 19.64 1.81 -9.67
CA TRP A 59 18.98 2.51 -10.78
C TRP A 59 17.51 2.14 -10.92
N LEU A 60 17.15 0.89 -10.60
CA LEU A 60 15.76 0.45 -10.56
C LEU A 60 15.01 1.14 -9.40
N LEU A 61 15.66 1.31 -8.24
CA LEU A 61 15.09 2.08 -7.12
C LEU A 61 14.88 3.55 -7.48
N LEU A 62 15.84 4.16 -8.18
CA LEU A 62 15.70 5.52 -8.68
C LEU A 62 14.52 5.62 -9.66
N ALA A 63 14.43 4.72 -10.64
CA ALA A 63 13.32 4.67 -11.58
C ALA A 63 11.97 4.48 -10.88
N GLY A 64 11.89 3.60 -9.88
CA GLY A 64 10.69 3.41 -9.06
C GLY A 64 10.30 4.64 -8.25
N THR A 65 11.29 5.37 -7.72
CA THR A 65 11.06 6.63 -6.98
C THR A 65 10.52 7.71 -7.92
N LEU A 66 11.07 7.83 -9.12
CA LEU A 66 10.57 8.76 -10.14
C LEU A 66 9.17 8.37 -10.61
N ALA A 67 8.89 7.08 -10.79
CA ALA A 67 7.56 6.59 -11.13
C ALA A 67 6.53 6.89 -10.03
N LEU A 68 6.91 6.77 -8.76
CA LEU A 68 6.06 7.14 -7.62
C LEU A 68 5.76 8.65 -7.60
N ALA A 69 6.76 9.49 -7.85
CA ALA A 69 6.56 10.93 -7.98
C ALA A 69 5.61 11.26 -9.13
N ALA A 70 5.80 10.64 -10.30
CA ALA A 70 4.90 10.80 -11.44
C ALA A 70 3.46 10.35 -11.13
N LEU A 71 3.28 9.20 -10.47
CA LEU A 71 1.98 8.71 -10.02
C LEU A 71 1.30 9.73 -9.09
N THR A 72 2.06 10.27 -8.13
CA THR A 72 1.56 11.28 -7.19
C THR A 72 1.08 12.53 -7.92
N LEU A 73 1.80 12.98 -8.95
CA LEU A 73 1.41 14.12 -9.77
C LEU A 73 0.16 13.84 -10.61
N VAL A 74 0.02 12.62 -11.16
CA VAL A 74 -1.17 12.22 -11.93
C VAL A 74 -2.41 12.18 -11.03
N LEU A 75 -2.28 11.63 -9.82
CA LEU A 75 -3.41 11.55 -8.87
C LEU A 75 -3.90 12.92 -8.42
N ARG A 76 -3.07 13.95 -8.41
CA ARG A 76 -3.49 15.33 -8.10
C ARG A 76 -4.41 15.95 -9.16
N GLN A 77 -4.47 15.39 -10.37
CA GLN A 77 -5.27 15.99 -11.43
C GLN A 77 -6.77 15.78 -11.20
N PRO A 78 -7.62 16.78 -11.48
CA PRO A 78 -9.08 16.65 -11.35
C PRO A 78 -9.60 15.51 -12.23
N GLY A 79 -10.44 14.63 -11.67
CA GLY A 79 -11.00 13.48 -12.39
C GLY A 79 -10.13 12.22 -12.37
N SER A 80 -9.11 12.16 -11.49
CA SER A 80 -8.30 10.95 -11.31
C SER A 80 -9.16 9.74 -10.92
N THR A 81 -8.79 8.54 -11.41
CA THR A 81 -9.43 7.25 -11.08
C THR A 81 -9.24 6.82 -9.61
N GLY A 82 -8.59 7.65 -8.78
CA GLY A 82 -8.20 7.30 -7.42
C GLY A 82 -9.38 6.94 -6.51
N GLN A 83 -10.47 7.70 -6.59
CA GLN A 83 -11.66 7.43 -5.77
C GLN A 83 -12.36 6.13 -6.17
N SER A 84 -12.45 5.84 -7.48
CA SER A 84 -13.09 4.62 -7.98
C SER A 84 -12.31 3.37 -7.55
N PHE A 85 -11.00 3.41 -7.70
CA PHE A 85 -10.12 2.33 -7.24
C PHE A 85 -10.17 2.15 -5.72
N TYR A 86 -10.19 3.24 -4.95
CA TYR A 86 -10.32 3.17 -3.50
C TYR A 86 -11.65 2.54 -3.06
N ASN A 87 -12.76 2.90 -3.70
CA ASN A 87 -14.06 2.31 -3.43
C ASN A 87 -14.08 0.80 -3.76
N TYR A 88 -13.43 0.37 -4.85
CA TYR A 88 -13.25 -1.04 -5.16
C TYR A 88 -12.50 -1.77 -4.03
N ASN A 89 -11.41 -1.19 -3.52
CA ASN A 89 -10.67 -1.76 -2.40
C ASN A 89 -11.55 -1.95 -1.16
N ILE A 90 -12.33 -0.94 -0.77
CA ILE A 90 -13.26 -1.06 0.35
C ILE A 90 -14.24 -2.22 0.13
N ARG A 91 -14.86 -2.31 -1.06
CA ARG A 91 -15.80 -3.41 -1.37
C ARG A 91 -15.15 -4.79 -1.24
N VAL A 92 -13.92 -4.96 -1.73
CA VAL A 92 -13.19 -6.22 -1.59
C VAL A 92 -12.93 -6.54 -0.10
N LEU A 93 -12.49 -5.55 0.68
CA LEU A 93 -12.25 -5.73 2.11
C LEU A 93 -13.55 -6.07 2.87
N GLU A 94 -14.66 -5.43 2.52
CA GLU A 94 -15.98 -5.70 3.10
C GLU A 94 -16.47 -7.12 2.73
N LEU A 95 -16.33 -7.54 1.48
CA LEU A 95 -16.69 -8.89 1.02
C LEU A 95 -15.88 -9.95 1.77
N LEU A 96 -14.57 -9.77 1.87
CA LEU A 96 -13.69 -10.68 2.61
C LEU A 96 -13.97 -10.65 4.13
N GLY A 97 -14.34 -9.48 4.65
CA GLY A 97 -14.74 -9.26 6.05
C GLY A 97 -16.18 -9.69 6.38
N ARG A 98 -16.88 -10.33 5.43
CA ARG A 98 -18.28 -10.77 5.54
C ARG A 98 -19.24 -9.64 5.94
N ALA A 99 -18.98 -8.42 5.49
CA ALA A 99 -19.74 -7.21 5.78
C ALA A 99 -19.93 -6.91 7.29
N THR A 100 -19.02 -7.40 8.15
CA THR A 100 -19.02 -7.07 9.58
C THR A 100 -17.95 -6.03 9.88
N GLY A 101 -18.22 -5.08 10.80
CA GLY A 101 -17.22 -4.07 11.19
C GLY A 101 -15.93 -4.67 11.75
N LEU A 102 -16.03 -5.76 12.52
CA LEU A 102 -14.87 -6.51 13.04
C LEU A 102 -14.13 -7.28 11.93
N GLY A 103 -14.85 -7.91 11.00
CA GLY A 103 -14.26 -8.62 9.88
C GLY A 103 -13.52 -7.68 8.92
N TYR A 104 -14.10 -6.52 8.64
CA TYR A 104 -13.45 -5.46 7.86
C TYR A 104 -12.14 -5.00 8.52
N LEU A 105 -12.15 -4.74 9.83
CA LEU A 105 -10.94 -4.36 10.59
C LEU A 105 -9.87 -5.45 10.53
N LEU A 106 -10.25 -6.71 10.73
CA LEU A 106 -9.32 -7.84 10.71
C LEU A 106 -8.69 -8.02 9.33
N VAL A 107 -9.50 -7.97 8.27
CA VAL A 107 -9.01 -8.10 6.88
C VAL A 107 -8.15 -6.90 6.49
N SER A 108 -8.51 -5.69 6.92
CA SER A 108 -7.71 -4.49 6.67
C SER A 108 -6.35 -4.56 7.36
N LEU A 109 -6.29 -5.06 8.61
CA LEU A 109 -5.04 -5.29 9.32
C LEU A 109 -4.19 -6.37 8.63
N LEU A 110 -4.84 -7.46 8.20
CA LEU A 110 -4.18 -8.56 7.50
C LEU A 110 -3.58 -8.09 6.16
N MET A 111 -4.38 -7.45 5.33
CA MET A 111 -4.01 -7.01 3.97
C MET A 111 -3.10 -5.78 3.97
N GLY A 112 -3.36 -4.82 4.86
CA GLY A 112 -2.64 -3.55 4.92
C GLY A 112 -1.34 -3.59 5.74
N VAL A 113 -1.22 -4.54 6.68
CA VAL A 113 -0.06 -4.56 7.60
C VAL A 113 0.65 -5.90 7.61
N LEU A 114 -0.06 -6.98 7.96
CA LEU A 114 0.57 -8.28 8.20
C LEU A 114 1.15 -8.90 6.92
N ILE A 115 0.40 -8.88 5.81
CA ILE A 115 0.87 -9.38 4.52
C ILE A 115 2.08 -8.57 4.03
N PRO A 116 2.05 -7.21 4.01
CA PRO A 116 3.22 -6.44 3.64
C PRO A 116 4.45 -6.66 4.54
N ALA A 117 4.27 -6.78 5.85
CA ALA A 117 5.34 -7.06 6.79
C ALA A 117 5.93 -8.46 6.57
N GLY A 118 5.07 -9.47 6.37
CA GLY A 118 5.49 -10.84 6.04
C GLY A 118 6.26 -10.90 4.72
N ALA A 119 5.78 -10.21 3.68
CA ALA A 119 6.46 -10.11 2.39
C ALA A 119 7.85 -9.45 2.51
N ALA A 120 7.97 -8.38 3.29
CA ALA A 120 9.25 -7.74 3.60
C ALA A 120 10.21 -8.70 4.34
N GLY A 121 9.70 -9.44 5.33
CA GLY A 121 10.46 -10.48 6.04
C GLY A 121 10.97 -11.58 5.10
N LEU A 122 10.11 -12.08 4.20
CA LEU A 122 10.51 -13.07 3.19
C LEU A 122 11.61 -12.53 2.26
N LEU A 123 11.53 -11.26 1.85
CA LEU A 123 12.57 -10.61 1.02
C LEU A 123 13.91 -10.48 1.74
N LEU A 124 13.93 -10.41 3.07
CA LEU A 124 15.17 -10.42 3.87
C LEU A 124 15.77 -11.83 3.97
N LEU A 125 14.91 -12.86 4.10
CA LEU A 125 15.32 -14.25 4.35
C LEU A 125 15.68 -15.02 3.08
N VAL A 126 15.01 -14.75 1.95
CA VAL A 126 15.24 -15.48 0.69
C VAL A 126 16.68 -15.31 0.18
N PRO A 127 17.30 -16.29 -0.51
CA PRO A 127 18.62 -16.09 -1.10
C PRO A 127 18.68 -14.85 -2.00
N ARG A 128 19.78 -14.07 -1.92
CA ARG A 128 19.93 -12.80 -2.65
C ARG A 128 19.55 -12.90 -4.13
N ARG A 129 19.98 -13.97 -4.81
CA ARG A 129 19.69 -14.21 -6.24
C ARG A 129 18.20 -14.29 -6.59
N ARG A 130 17.35 -14.67 -5.63
CA ARG A 130 15.89 -14.81 -5.81
C ARG A 130 15.10 -13.61 -5.27
N ALA A 131 15.73 -12.69 -4.54
CA ALA A 131 15.05 -11.54 -3.95
C ALA A 131 14.36 -10.65 -5.00
N LEU A 132 15.02 -10.41 -6.14
CA LEU A 132 14.43 -9.65 -7.24
C LEU A 132 13.23 -10.38 -7.88
N LEU A 133 13.31 -11.71 -8.05
CA LEU A 133 12.20 -12.50 -8.58
C LEU A 133 11.00 -12.48 -7.63
N LEU A 134 11.26 -12.60 -6.32
CA LEU A 134 10.19 -12.51 -5.32
C LEU A 134 9.55 -11.12 -5.32
N TRP A 135 10.36 -10.05 -5.38
CA TRP A 135 9.85 -8.68 -5.51
C TRP A 135 9.03 -8.49 -6.79
N GLY A 136 9.52 -8.98 -7.93
CA GLY A 136 8.82 -8.91 -9.21
C GLY A 136 7.50 -9.67 -9.19
N GLY A 137 7.46 -10.85 -8.55
CA GLY A 137 6.23 -11.61 -8.35
C GLY A 137 5.21 -10.89 -7.48
N LEU A 138 5.65 -10.28 -6.38
CA LEU A 138 4.79 -9.45 -5.51
C LEU A 138 4.25 -8.23 -6.27
N LEU A 139 5.09 -7.57 -7.08
CA LEU A 139 4.67 -6.45 -7.93
C LEU A 139 3.65 -6.90 -8.97
N ALA A 140 3.86 -8.05 -9.61
CA ALA A 140 2.93 -8.60 -10.59
C ALA A 140 1.57 -8.93 -9.96
N LEU A 141 1.54 -9.48 -8.75
CA LEU A 141 0.29 -9.71 -7.99
C LEU A 141 -0.44 -8.39 -7.69
N LEU A 142 0.29 -7.37 -7.26
CA LEU A 142 -0.28 -6.05 -6.96
C LEU A 142 -0.83 -5.37 -8.22
N LEU A 143 -0.11 -5.47 -9.35
CA LEU A 143 -0.58 -5.00 -10.65
C LEU A 143 -1.82 -5.77 -11.13
N GLY A 144 -1.83 -7.10 -10.99
CA GLY A 144 -2.98 -7.93 -11.34
C GLY A 144 -4.22 -7.54 -10.53
N TYR A 145 -4.06 -7.32 -9.24
CA TYR A 145 -5.12 -6.80 -8.37
C TYR A 145 -5.60 -5.41 -8.81
N PHE A 146 -4.67 -4.52 -9.18
CA PHE A 146 -5.01 -3.19 -9.69
C PHE A 146 -5.81 -3.24 -11.00
N MET A 147 -5.39 -4.07 -11.94
CA MET A 147 -6.09 -4.25 -13.23
C MET A 147 -7.48 -4.83 -13.06
N LEU A 148 -7.67 -5.73 -12.08
CA LEU A 148 -9.01 -6.22 -11.72
C LEU A 148 -9.87 -5.09 -11.15
N GLY A 149 -9.31 -4.29 -10.24
CA GLY A 149 -9.99 -3.13 -9.68
C GLY A 149 -10.45 -2.16 -10.75
N ALA A 150 -9.56 -1.75 -11.65
CA ALA A 150 -9.87 -0.81 -12.73
C ALA A 150 -10.94 -1.31 -13.72
N ARG A 151 -11.13 -2.63 -13.86
CA ARG A 151 -12.19 -3.21 -14.72
C ARG A 151 -13.54 -3.35 -14.02
N LEU A 152 -13.54 -3.42 -12.70
CA LEU A 152 -14.72 -3.68 -11.88
C LEU A 152 -15.24 -2.43 -11.15
N SER A 153 -14.52 -1.32 -11.28
CA SER A 153 -14.81 0.00 -10.72
C SER A 153 -15.43 0.92 -11.76
#